data_AF-A0A957VVF4-F1
#
_entry.id   AF-A0A957VVF4-F1
#
_cell.length_a   1.000
_cell.length_b   1.000
_cell.length_c   1.000
_cell.angle_alpha   90.00
_cell.angle_beta   90.00
_cell.angle_gamma   90.00
#
_symmetry.space_group_name_H-M   'P 1'
#
loop_
_entity.id
_entity.type
_entity.pdbx_description
1 polymer ?
#
loop_
_entity_poly.entity_id
_entity_poly.type
_entity_poly.pdbx_seq_one_letter_code
_entity_poly.pdbx_strand_id
1 'polypeptide(L)' 'MSQSTQPLTCFNCDNSEQSVPMVRIRFAGYQTWLCSQCMPTLIHQTEELMDKLTAASQQAQEAEGEM' A
#
# COMPACT_ATOMS: atom_id res chain seq x y z
N MET A 1 16.65 4.21 -21.07
CA MET A 1 15.64 3.35 -20.44
C MET A 1 14.94 4.18 -19.37
N SER A 2 13.82 4.83 -19.70
CA SER A 2 13.08 5.66 -18.74
C SER A 2 11.71 5.03 -18.56
N GLN A 3 11.59 4.11 -17.60
CA GLN A 3 10.28 3.66 -17.14
C GLN A 3 9.77 4.72 -16.16
N SER A 4 8.74 5.46 -16.55
CA SER A 4 8.02 6.37 -15.67
C SER A 4 7.15 5.54 -14.72
N THR A 5 7.77 4.91 -13.73
CA THR A 5 7.04 4.20 -12.67
C THR A 5 6.40 5.22 -11.76
N GLN A 6 5.07 5.17 -11.64
CA GLN A 6 4.34 6.02 -10.72
C GLN A 6 4.77 5.67 -9.29
N PRO A 7 5.13 6.65 -8.45
CA PRO A 7 5.72 6.37 -7.15
C PRO A 7 4.72 5.65 -6.25
N LEU A 8 5.17 4.60 -5.59
CA LEU A 8 4.35 3.86 -4.62
C LEU A 8 3.98 4.74 -3.44
N THR A 9 2.72 4.71 -3.00
CA THR A 9 2.20 5.51 -1.88
C THR A 9 1.66 4.62 -0.76
N CYS A 10 1.81 5.08 0.48
CA CYS A 10 1.27 4.41 1.66
C CYS A 10 -0.24 4.62 1.74
N PHE A 11 -1.01 3.54 1.81
CA PHE A 11 -2.47 3.64 1.88
C PHE A 11 -2.99 4.35 3.15
N ASN A 12 -2.18 4.45 4.20
CA ASN A 12 -2.60 5.04 5.47
C ASN A 12 -2.32 6.55 5.57
N CYS A 13 -1.16 6.99 5.07
CA CYS A 13 -0.64 8.34 5.32
C CYS A 13 -0.14 9.07 4.07
N ASP A 14 -0.33 8.50 2.88
CA ASP A 14 -0.03 9.10 1.57
C ASP A 14 1.45 9.45 1.30
N ASN A 15 2.35 9.12 2.24
CA ASN A 15 3.79 9.20 1.99
C ASN A 15 4.19 8.34 0.79
N SER A 16 5.26 8.74 0.09
CA SER A 16 5.75 8.03 -1.08
C SER A 16 7.02 7.23 -0.77
N GLU A 17 7.33 6.26 -1.62
CA GLU A 17 8.59 5.50 -1.55
C GLU A 17 9.85 6.37 -1.65
N GLN A 18 9.72 7.62 -2.09
CA GLN A 18 10.83 8.58 -2.16
C GLN A 18 11.16 9.18 -0.79
N SER A 19 10.21 9.21 0.15
CA SER A 19 10.40 9.78 1.50
C SER A 19 10.60 8.72 2.58
N VAL A 20 10.04 7.53 2.41
CA VAL A 20 10.05 6.47 3.42
C VAL A 20 10.04 5.07 2.78
N PRO A 21 10.72 4.06 3.37
CA PRO A 21 10.67 2.69 2.86
C PRO A 21 9.23 2.14 2.83
N MET A 22 8.89 1.48 1.72
CA MET A 22 7.60 0.83 1.52
C MET A 22 7.70 -0.68 1.72
N VAL A 23 6.65 -1.24 2.32
CA VAL A 23 6.45 -2.68 2.53
C VAL A 23 5.24 -3.11 1.73
N ARG A 24 5.40 -4.19 0.96
CA ARG A 24 4.29 -4.79 0.20
C ARG A 24 3.42 -5.60 1.15
N ILE A 25 2.13 -5.27 1.19
CA ILE A 25 1.12 -5.96 1.98
C ILE A 25 0.25 -6.80 1.04
N ARG A 26 0.04 -8.07 1.39
CA ARG A 26 -0.95 -8.92 0.73
C ARG A 26 -2.15 -9.11 1.64
N PHE A 27 -3.33 -8.75 1.16
CA PHE A 27 -4.59 -8.89 1.91
C PHE A 27 -5.72 -9.28 0.97
N ALA A 28 -6.53 -10.26 1.37
CA ALA A 28 -7.66 -10.80 0.58
C ALA A 28 -7.31 -11.22 -0.86
N GLY A 29 -6.04 -11.56 -1.14
CA GLY A 29 -5.56 -11.91 -2.48
C GLY A 29 -4.96 -10.74 -3.29
N TYR A 30 -5.11 -9.51 -2.80
CA TYR A 30 -4.64 -8.29 -3.46
C TYR A 30 -3.34 -7.78 -2.84
N GLN A 31 -2.67 -6.87 -3.56
CA GLN A 31 -1.42 -6.25 -3.11
C GLN A 31 -1.62 -4.76 -2.86
N THR A 32 -1.06 -4.23 -1.78
CA THR A 32 -1.03 -2.78 -1.52
C THR A 32 0.27 -2.41 -0.80
N TRP A 33 0.49 -1.12 -0.54
CA TRP A 33 1.73 -0.60 0.01
C TRP A 33 1.52 0.15 1.32
N LEU A 34 2.34 -0.19 2.32
CA LEU A 34 2.37 0.48 3.62
C LEU A 34 3.80 0.93 3.91
N CYS A 35 3.98 2.16 4.39
CA CYS A 35 5.30 2.62 4.78
C CYS A 35 5.77 2.01 6.11
N SER A 36 7.07 1.94 6.32
CA SER A 36 7.68 1.44 7.56
C SER A 36 7.25 2.22 8.82
N GLN A 37 6.88 3.50 8.69
CA GLN A 37 6.39 4.32 9.81
C GLN A 37 4.97 3.97 10.24
N CYS A 38 4.11 3.47 9.34
CA CYS A 38 2.74 3.05 9.68
C CYS A 38 2.65 1.55 10.02
N MET A 39 3.74 0.80 9.84
CA MET A 39 3.81 -0.62 10.21
C MET A 39 3.55 -0.88 11.71
N PRO A 40 4.01 -0.05 12.67
CA PRO A 40 3.63 -0.21 14.07
C PRO A 40 2.12 -0.16 14.32
N THR A 41 1.39 0.74 13.64
CA THR A 41 -0.07 0.81 13.73
C THR A 41 -0.71 -0.47 13.20
N LEU A 42 -0.21 -1.02 12.09
CA LEU A 42 -0.69 -2.31 11.56
C LEU A 42 -0.49 -3.48 12.54
N ILE A 43 0.56 -3.46 13.36
CA ILE A 43 0.86 -4.53 14.31
C ILE A 43 0.09 -4.37 15.63
N HIS A 44 -0.02 -3.15 16.13
CA HIS A 44 -0.54 -2.87 17.47
C HIS A 44 -2.02 -2.44 17.49
N GLN A 45 -2.50 -1.86 16.39
CA GLN A 45 -3.82 -1.20 16.29
C GLN A 45 -4.47 -1.53 14.94
N THR A 46 -4.46 -2.80 14.56
CA THR A 46 -4.93 -3.30 13.26
C THR A 46 -6.32 -2.79 12.89
N GLU A 47 -7.23 -2.75 13.88
CA GLU A 47 -8.62 -2.33 13.71
C GLU A 47 -8.75 -0.92 13.11
N GLU A 48 -7.84 0.01 13.46
CA GLU A 48 -7.83 1.38 12.93
C GLU A 48 -7.52 1.45 11.43
N LEU A 49 -6.90 0.40 10.89
CA LEU A 49 -6.45 0.33 9.51
C LEU A 49 -7.28 -0.59 8.63
N MET A 50 -8.18 -1.40 9.20
CA MET A 50 -8.91 -2.44 8.45
C MET A 50 -9.76 -1.87 7.31
N ASP A 51 -10.45 -0.75 7.53
CA ASP A 51 -11.27 -0.12 6.49
C ASP A 51 -10.40 0.39 5.34
N LYS A 52 -9.30 1.08 5.67
CA LYS A 52 -8.35 1.60 4.67
C LYS A 52 -7.62 0.48 3.93
N LEU A 53 -7.21 -0.58 4.64
CA LEU A 53 -6.53 -1.74 4.07
C LEU A 53 -7.46 -2.47 3.09
N THR A 54 -8.73 -2.65 3.46
CA THR A 54 -9.73 -3.28 2.58
C THR A 54 -9.91 -2.46 1.31
N ALA A 55 -10.14 -1.15 1.43
CA ALA A 55 -10.28 -0.26 0.28
C ALA A 55 -9.04 -0.25 -0.62
N ALA A 56 -7.85 -0.09 -0.05
CA ALA A 56 -6.59 -0.02 -0.79
C ALA A 56 -6.21 -1.35 -1.46
N SER A 57 -6.59 -2.48 -0.86
CA SER A 57 -6.39 -3.80 -1.43
C SER A 57 -7.26 -3.98 -2.69
N GLN A 58 -8.52 -3.56 -2.68
CA GLN A 58 -9.43 -3.70 -3.83
C GLN A 58 -9.05 -2.80 -5.01
N GLN A 59 -8.58 -1.59 -4.75
CA GLN A 59 -8.17 -0.63 -5.79
C GLN A 59 -6.94 -1.08 -6.59
N ALA A 60 -6.05 -1.87 -5.99
CA ALA A 60 -4.85 -2.33 -6.67
C ALA A 60 -5.11 -3.40 -7.75
N GLN A 61 -6.32 -3.98 -7.82
CA GLN A 61 -6.67 -4.97 -8.83
C GLN A 61 -6.88 -4.37 -10.22
N GLU A 62 -7.09 -3.06 -10.34
CA GLU A 62 -7.39 -2.40 -11.61
C GLU A 62 -6.14 -2.10 -12.45
N ALA A 63 -4.94 -2.16 -11.85
CA ALA A 63 -3.68 -1.76 -12.49
C ALA A 63 -2.85 -2.94 -13.07
N GLU A 64 -3.14 -4.19 -12.70
CA GLU A 64 -2.38 -5.38 -13.14
C GLU A 64 -3.14 -6.24 -14.17
N GLY A 65 -4.27 -5.74 -14.71
CA GLY A 65 -5.19 -6.45 -15.59
C GLY A 65 -5.05 -6.18 -17.10
N GLU A 66 -3.94 -5.61 -17.56
CA GLU A 66 -3.61 -5.50 -19.01
C GLU A 66 -2.48 -6.49 -19.35
N MET A 67 -2.85 -7.70 -19.78
CA MET A 67 -2.00 -8.61 -20.57
C MET A 67 -2.75 -9.02 -21.84
#